data_AF-A0A161QV71-F1
#
_entry.id   AF-A0A161QV71-F1
#
_cell.length_a   1.000
_cell.length_b   1.000
_cell.length_c   1.000
_cell.angle_alpha   90.00
_cell.angle_beta   90.00
_cell.angle_gamma   90.00
#
_symmetry.space_group_name_H-M   'P 1'
#
loop_
_entity.id
_entity.type
_entity.pdbx_description
1 polymer ?
#
loop_
_entity_poly.entity_id
_entity_poly.type
_entity_poly.pdbx_seq_one_letter_code
_entity_poly.pdbx_strand_id
1 'polypeptide(L)' 'MGLQNKIEAEIQIMKSLVERYKKSKEPNAVSMVVAYEYGLQVLTEVYEASKQTEVAPF' A
#
# COMPACT_ATOMS: atom_id res chain seq x y z
N MET A 1 -5.31 15.02 -10.06
CA MET A 1 -5.51 13.79 -9.27
C MET A 1 -5.33 14.12 -7.81
N GLY A 2 -6.36 13.88 -6.98
CA GLY A 2 -6.31 14.12 -5.54
C GLY A 2 -5.32 13.19 -4.84
N LEU A 3 -4.92 13.56 -3.61
CA LEU A 3 -4.00 12.78 -2.78
C LEU A 3 -4.53 11.35 -2.56
N GLN A 4 -5.84 11.20 -2.32
CA GLN A 4 -6.49 9.90 -2.15
C GLN A 4 -6.33 8.99 -3.37
N ASN A 5 -6.57 9.50 -4.58
CA ASN A 5 -6.41 8.70 -5.81
C ASN A 5 -4.96 8.25 -6.03
N LYS A 6 -3.98 9.07 -5.60
CA LYS A 6 -2.56 8.68 -5.67
C LYS A 6 -2.25 7.57 -4.67
N ILE A 7 -2.72 7.70 -3.43
CA ILE A 7 -2.51 6.68 -2.39
C ILE A 7 -3.18 5.36 -2.78
N GLU A 8 -4.39 5.42 -3.35
CA GLU A 8 -5.11 4.23 -3.80
C GLU A 8 -4.40 3.54 -4.97
N ALA A 9 -3.85 4.30 -5.92
CA ALA A 9 -3.01 3.75 -6.99
C ALA A 9 -1.76 3.03 -6.45
N GLU A 10 -1.07 3.64 -5.48
CA GLU A 10 0.10 3.03 -4.84
C GLU A 10 -0.24 1.73 -4.09
N ILE A 11 -1.37 1.70 -3.37
CA ILE A 11 -1.87 0.49 -2.70
C ILE A 11 -2.11 -0.65 -3.72
N GLN A 12 -2.70 -0.34 -4.88
CA GLN A 12 -2.96 -1.35 -5.93
C GLN A 12 -1.66 -1.88 -6.57
N ILE A 13 -0.68 -0.99 -6.79
CA ILE A 13 0.64 -1.36 -7.31
C ILE A 13 1.33 -2.30 -6.31
N MET A 14 1.35 -1.95 -5.04
CA MET A 14 2.00 -2.75 -4.00
C MET A 14 1.34 -4.12 -3.81
N LYS A 15 -0.01 -4.21 -3.83
CA LYS A 15 -0.71 -5.50 -3.83
C LYS A 15 -0.28 -6.39 -5.00
N SER A 16 -0.21 -5.80 -6.20
CA SER A 16 0.22 -6.52 -7.40
C SER A 16 1.65 -7.04 -7.29
N LEU A 17 2.56 -6.24 -6.69
CA LEU A 17 3.94 -6.65 -6.44
C LEU A 17 4.01 -7.80 -5.43
N VAL A 18 3.27 -7.71 -4.32
CA VAL A 18 3.19 -8.79 -3.32
C VAL A 18 2.72 -10.10 -3.96
N GLU A 19 1.64 -10.08 -4.74
CA GLU A 19 1.13 -11.28 -5.39
C GLU A 19 2.14 -11.88 -6.40
N ARG A 20 2.83 -11.02 -7.14
CA ARG A 20 3.87 -11.44 -8.08
C ARG A 20 5.05 -12.09 -7.35
N TYR A 21 5.55 -11.47 -6.30
CA TYR A 21 6.68 -12.02 -5.53
C TYR A 21 6.27 -13.27 -4.73
N LYS A 22 5.04 -13.36 -4.22
CA LYS A 22 4.52 -14.59 -3.58
C LYS A 22 4.54 -15.81 -4.51
N LYS A 23 4.33 -15.59 -5.82
CA LYS A 23 4.37 -16.65 -6.84
C LYS A 23 5.76 -16.82 -7.47
N SER A 24 6.69 -15.93 -7.17
CA SER A 24 8.04 -15.94 -7.74
C SER A 24 8.94 -16.95 -7.00
N LYS A 25 9.85 -17.58 -7.75
CA LYS A 25 10.91 -18.43 -7.20
C LYS A 25 12.23 -17.66 -7.01
N GLU A 26 12.19 -16.33 -7.09
CA GLU A 26 13.37 -15.51 -6.90
C GLU A 26 13.94 -15.70 -5.48
N PRO A 27 15.28 -15.79 -5.34
CA PRO A 27 15.93 -16.09 -4.06
C PRO A 27 15.59 -15.12 -2.92
N ASN A 28 15.11 -13.92 -3.24
CA ASN A 28 14.76 -12.86 -2.28
C ASN A 28 13.27 -12.48 -2.32
N ALA A 29 12.44 -13.27 -3.00
CA ALA A 29 11.02 -12.96 -3.17
C ALA A 29 10.29 -12.83 -1.81
N VAL A 30 10.65 -13.66 -0.84
CA VAL A 30 10.07 -13.62 0.51
C VAL A 30 10.38 -12.29 1.23
N SER A 31 11.62 -11.80 1.16
CA SER A 31 12.00 -10.51 1.74
C SER A 31 11.29 -9.33 1.06
N MET A 32 11.12 -9.41 -0.27
CA MET A 32 10.36 -8.42 -1.03
C MET A 32 8.89 -8.40 -0.61
N VAL A 33 8.26 -9.58 -0.43
CA VAL A 33 6.88 -9.69 0.06
C VAL A 33 6.72 -9.02 1.42
N VAL A 34 7.61 -9.31 2.37
CA VAL A 34 7.54 -8.72 3.72
C VAL A 34 7.70 -7.20 3.68
N ALA A 35 8.65 -6.69 2.89
CA ALA A 35 8.85 -5.25 2.74
C ALA A 35 7.62 -4.54 2.14
N TYR A 36 7.01 -5.13 1.11
CA TYR A 36 5.81 -4.58 0.51
C TYR A 36 4.57 -4.74 1.40
N GLU A 37 4.41 -5.82 2.15
CA GLU A 37 3.30 -5.97 3.10
C GLU A 37 3.39 -4.92 4.22
N TYR A 38 4.59 -4.66 4.74
CA TYR A 38 4.81 -3.61 5.73
C TYR A 38 4.51 -2.21 5.17
N GLY A 39 5.01 -1.89 3.98
CA GLY A 39 4.71 -0.60 3.36
C GLY A 39 3.22 -0.43 3.04
N LEU A 40 2.52 -1.53 2.69
CA LEU A 40 1.08 -1.50 2.41
C LEU A 40 0.28 -1.16 3.68
N GLN A 41 0.68 -1.71 4.82
CA GLN A 41 0.07 -1.42 6.11
C GLN A 41 0.19 0.08 6.42
N VAL A 42 1.41 0.63 6.34
CA VAL A 42 1.67 2.05 6.60
C VAL A 42 0.90 2.96 5.62
N LEU A 43 0.89 2.64 4.33
CA LEU A 43 0.13 3.38 3.33
C LEU A 43 -1.38 3.36 3.60
N THR A 44 -1.90 2.23 4.08
CA THR A 44 -3.32 2.12 4.46
C THR A 44 -3.63 2.95 5.70
N GLU A 45 -2.76 2.93 6.71
CA GLU A 45 -2.90 3.77 7.91
C GLU A 45 -2.88 5.27 7.57
N VAL A 46 -1.95 5.70 6.71
CA VAL A 46 -1.87 7.09 6.21
C VAL A 46 -3.10 7.45 5.39
N TYR A 47 -3.61 6.54 4.56
CA TYR A 47 -4.82 6.76 3.77
C TYR A 47 -6.04 7.01 4.68
N GLU A 48 -6.25 6.15 5.67
CA GLU A 48 -7.36 6.29 6.63
C GLU A 48 -7.21 7.56 7.49
N ALA A 49 -6.00 7.89 7.95
CA ALA A 49 -5.74 9.15 8.65
C ALA A 49 -6.00 10.39 7.77
N SER A 50 -5.63 10.32 6.49
CA SER A 50 -5.87 11.41 5.53
C SER A 50 -7.38 11.61 5.28
N LYS A 51 -8.17 10.54 5.28
CA LYS A 51 -9.63 10.60 5.19
C LYS A 51 -10.27 11.19 6.45
N GLN A 52 -9.79 10.83 7.64
CA GLN A 52 -10.34 11.39 8.89
C GLN A 52 -10.19 12.91 9.00
N THR A 53 -9.14 13.47 8.40
CA THR A 53 -8.89 14.92 8.41
C THR A 53 -9.85 15.69 7.48
N GLU A 54 -10.38 15.04 6.43
CA GLU A 54 -11.35 15.63 5.50
C GLU A 54 -12.78 15.67 6.05
N VAL A 55 -13.08 14.90 7.10
CA VAL A 55 -14.45 14.70 7.62
C VAL A 55 -14.75 15.51 8.87
N ALA A 56 -13.80 16.26 9.45
CA ALA A 56 -14.07 17.10 10.62
C ALA A 56 -14.97 18.29 10.24
N PRO A 57 -16.28 18.28 10.58
CA PRO A 57 -17.13 19.44 10.37
C PRO A 57 -16.92 20.35 11.57
N PHE A 58 -16.50 21.59 11.33
CA PHE A 58 -16.79 22.64 12.29
C PHE A 58 -18.30 22.89 12.32
#